data_AF-A0A3M1R9M0-F1
#
_entry.id   AF-A0A3M1R9M0-F1
#
_cell.length_a   1.000
_cell.length_b   1.000
_cell.length_c   1.000
_cell.angle_alpha   90.00
_cell.angle_beta   90.00
_cell.angle_gamma   90.00
#
_symmetry.space_group_name_H-M   'P 1'
#
loop_
_entity.id
_entity.type
_entity.pdbx_description
1 polymer ?
#
loop_
_entity_poly.entity_id
_entity_poly.type
_entity_poly.pdbx_seq_one_letter_code
_entity_poly.pdbx_strand_id
1 'polypeptide(L)'
;MATADRSAGLWVWEAGTDREFYRLDGHKGAITDLAWRPDSNVLASCSEDGTVKLWNMLDGNLIRSINAHGGGVETIDFLPDGRLVSGGRDKTVKVWDAAGKAIKTFPAFPEIVLEVAASFDGRHIVAGDWSGEIRLLDIESAKTTAVLTAYPQAAAPAAPAP
;
A
#
# COMPACT_ATOMS: atom_id res chain seq x y z
N MET A 1 -4.09 16.77 9.40
CA MET A 1 -4.33 16.22 8.04
C MET A 1 -2.98 16.20 7.29
N ALA A 2 -2.82 15.35 6.29
CA ALA A 2 -1.59 15.27 5.48
C ALA A 2 -1.95 15.21 3.99
N THR A 3 -1.12 15.80 3.13
CA THR A 3 -1.16 15.62 1.67
C THR A 3 0.23 15.35 1.16
N ALA A 4 0.31 14.69 0.01
CA ALA A 4 1.53 14.62 -0.76
C ALA A 4 1.28 15.00 -2.23
N ASP A 5 2.36 15.24 -2.95
CA ASP A 5 2.31 15.53 -4.37
C ASP A 5 3.24 14.64 -5.22
N ARG A 6 3.13 14.83 -6.53
CA ARG A 6 3.94 14.12 -7.52
C ARG A 6 5.39 14.60 -7.58
N SER A 7 5.74 15.69 -6.90
CA SER A 7 7.10 16.22 -6.81
C SER A 7 7.86 15.71 -5.59
N ALA A 8 7.30 14.72 -4.89
CA ALA A 8 7.82 14.12 -3.66
C ALA A 8 7.66 14.99 -2.40
N GLY A 9 6.89 16.08 -2.48
CA GLY A 9 6.56 16.90 -1.33
C GLY A 9 5.48 16.23 -0.48
N LEU A 10 5.67 16.22 0.84
CA LEU A 10 4.69 15.80 1.84
C LEU A 10 4.53 16.93 2.86
N TRP A 11 3.28 17.36 3.03
CA TRP A 11 2.90 18.42 3.95
C TRP A 11 1.89 17.92 4.97
N VAL A 12 2.05 18.39 6.20
CA VAL A 12 1.13 18.09 7.30
C VAL A 12 0.68 19.39 7.94
N TRP A 13 -0.60 19.46 8.28
CA TRP A 13 -1.26 20.62 8.86
C TRP A 13 -2.19 20.24 10.01
N GLU A 14 -2.38 21.21 10.90
CA GLU A 14 -3.34 21.14 11.99
C GLU A 14 -4.76 21.33 11.45
N ALA A 15 -5.72 20.54 11.95
CA ALA A 15 -7.09 20.60 11.47
C ALA A 15 -7.77 21.89 11.96
N GLY A 16 -8.32 22.68 11.04
CA GLY A 16 -9.02 23.94 11.36
C GLY A 16 -8.12 25.17 11.44
N THR A 17 -6.81 25.03 11.22
CA THR A 17 -5.89 26.14 11.00
C THR A 17 -5.18 25.92 9.67
N ASP A 18 -4.96 26.98 8.89
CA ASP A 18 -4.21 26.88 7.61
C ASP A 18 -2.69 26.86 7.87
N ARG A 19 -2.28 26.22 8.97
CA ARG A 19 -0.91 26.26 9.48
C ARG A 19 -0.18 24.98 9.13
N GLU A 20 0.83 25.12 8.28
CA GLU A 20 1.79 24.05 7.99
C GLU A 20 2.59 23.69 9.25
N PHE A 21 2.73 22.38 9.51
CA PHE A 21 3.49 21.84 10.63
C PHE A 21 4.85 21.31 10.16
N TYR A 22 4.88 20.54 9.07
CA TYR A 22 6.09 19.91 8.54
C TYR A 22 6.10 19.85 7.02
N ARG A 23 7.30 19.99 6.44
CA ARG A 23 7.64 19.60 5.07
C ARG A 23 8.60 18.42 5.14
N LEU A 24 8.18 17.26 4.62
CA LEU A 24 8.91 16.00 4.74
C LEU A 24 9.53 15.62 3.40
N ASP A 25 10.76 16.09 3.16
CA ASP A 25 11.51 15.78 1.94
C ASP A 25 12.30 14.47 2.11
N GLY A 26 12.27 13.59 1.09
CA GLY A 26 13.12 12.39 1.12
C GLY A 26 12.80 11.29 0.11
N HIS A 27 11.61 11.28 -0.47
CA HIS A 27 11.31 10.43 -1.63
C HIS A 27 12.00 10.96 -2.88
N LYS A 28 12.36 10.04 -3.79
CA LYS A 28 13.02 10.35 -5.07
C LYS A 28 12.06 10.29 -6.26
N GLY A 29 10.82 9.88 -6.02
CA GLY A 29 9.75 9.83 -7.01
C GLY A 29 8.45 10.38 -6.41
N ALA A 30 7.40 10.42 -7.22
CA ALA A 30 6.08 10.85 -6.78
C ALA A 30 5.65 10.03 -5.55
N ILE A 31 5.04 10.70 -4.57
CA ILE A 31 4.37 10.01 -3.48
C ILE A 31 3.00 9.58 -4.01
N THR A 32 2.70 8.30 -3.87
CA THR A 32 1.52 7.65 -4.44
C THR A 32 0.42 7.47 -3.42
N ASP A 33 0.77 7.24 -2.15
CA ASP A 33 -0.20 7.03 -1.08
C ASP A 33 0.37 7.39 0.32
N LEU A 34 -0.54 7.61 1.28
CA LEU A 34 -0.27 8.00 2.66
C LEU A 34 -1.18 7.24 3.62
N ALA A 35 -0.62 6.66 4.68
CA ALA A 35 -1.40 5.95 5.70
C ALA A 35 -1.00 6.36 7.12
N TRP A 36 -1.99 6.65 7.97
CA TRP A 36 -1.78 6.90 9.40
C TRP A 36 -1.75 5.59 10.16
N ARG A 37 -0.78 5.43 11.06
CA ARG A 37 -0.74 4.27 11.95
C ARG A 37 -1.80 4.44 13.08
N PRO A 38 -2.68 3.45 13.34
CA PRO A 38 -3.83 3.61 14.24
C PRO A 38 -3.55 3.92 15.72
N ASP A 39 -2.34 3.62 16.20
CA ASP A 39 -1.97 3.66 17.63
C ASP A 39 -0.85 4.67 17.93
N SER A 40 -0.43 5.47 16.95
CA SER A 40 0.77 6.28 17.08
C SER A 40 0.76 7.52 16.20
N ASN A 41 1.63 8.47 16.52
CA ASN A 41 1.90 9.63 15.69
C ASN A 41 2.85 9.27 14.54
N VAL A 42 2.63 8.13 13.87
CA VAL A 42 3.43 7.69 12.73
C VAL A 42 2.62 7.81 11.45
N LEU A 43 3.19 8.50 10.47
CA LEU A 43 2.69 8.57 9.11
C LEU A 43 3.57 7.72 8.21
N ALA A 44 2.97 6.88 7.38
CA ALA A 44 3.65 6.20 6.29
C ALA A 44 3.39 6.94 4.97
N SER A 45 4.40 6.98 4.11
CA SER A 45 4.30 7.44 2.73
C SER A 45 4.95 6.44 1.79
N CYS A 46 4.34 6.17 0.64
CA CYS A 46 4.92 5.30 -0.38
C CYS A 46 5.11 6.05 -1.70
N SER A 47 5.97 5.51 -2.58
CA SER A 47 6.42 6.24 -3.75
C SER A 47 6.73 5.35 -4.96
N GLU A 48 6.69 5.98 -6.14
CA GLU A 48 7.22 5.44 -7.39
C GLU A 48 8.71 5.06 -7.32
N ASP A 49 9.47 5.56 -6.34
CA ASP A 49 10.86 5.16 -6.10
C ASP A 49 11.01 3.74 -5.51
N GLY A 50 9.90 3.05 -5.25
CA GLY A 50 9.85 1.69 -4.73
C GLY A 50 10.03 1.60 -3.21
N THR A 51 10.05 2.74 -2.52
CA THR A 51 10.22 2.81 -1.07
C THR A 51 8.94 3.19 -0.33
N VAL A 52 8.88 2.74 0.92
CA VAL A 52 7.96 3.28 1.94
C VAL A 52 8.78 3.97 3.01
N LYS A 53 8.37 5.15 3.43
CA LYS A 53 8.97 5.90 4.53
C LYS A 53 8.01 6.04 5.68
N LEU A 54 8.55 5.94 6.90
CA LEU A 54 7.81 6.13 8.14
C LEU A 54 8.32 7.39 8.83
N TRP A 55 7.42 8.27 9.22
CA TRP A 55 7.71 9.59 9.77
C TRP A 55 7.11 9.71 11.17
N ASN A 56 7.87 10.27 12.10
CA ASN A 56 7.38 10.62 13.41
C ASN A 56 6.74 12.00 13.33
N MET A 57 5.45 12.08 13.61
CA MET A 57 4.67 13.31 13.49
C MET A 57 4.70 14.18 14.75
N LEU A 58 5.41 13.74 15.81
CA LEU A 58 5.71 14.57 16.97
C LEU A 58 6.87 15.54 16.71
N ASP A 59 7.85 15.14 15.90
CA ASP A 59 9.08 15.90 15.65
C ASP A 59 9.39 16.11 14.15
N GLY A 60 8.64 15.47 13.25
CA GLY A 60 8.83 15.55 11.80
C GLY A 60 9.98 14.70 11.27
N ASN A 61 10.58 13.83 12.08
CA ASN A 61 11.78 13.08 11.68
C ASN A 61 11.44 11.80 10.93
N LEU A 62 12.28 11.44 9.95
CA LEU A 62 12.24 10.14 9.29
C LEU A 62 12.65 9.04 10.29
N ILE A 63 11.73 8.13 10.59
CA ILE A 63 11.98 6.95 11.43
C ILE A 63 12.69 5.87 10.62
N ARG A 64 12.19 5.61 9.41
CA ARG A 64 12.64 4.47 8.59
C ARG A 64 12.36 4.68 7.11
N SER A 65 13.24 4.10 6.28
CA SER A 65 13.03 3.92 4.84
C SER A 65 13.09 2.43 4.53
N ILE A 66 12.04 1.90 3.90
CA ILE A 66 11.87 0.49 3.56
C ILE A 66 11.95 0.37 2.04
N ASN A 67 12.89 -0.44 1.52
CA ASN A 67 12.90 -0.80 0.11
C ASN A 67 11.84 -1.89 -0.10
N ALA A 68 10.63 -1.45 -0.45
CA ALA A 68 9.45 -2.29 -0.33
C ALA A 68 9.25 -3.20 -1.55
N HIS A 69 9.39 -2.63 -2.75
CA HIS A 69 9.07 -3.29 -4.01
C HIS A 69 10.17 -3.07 -5.06
N GLY A 70 10.26 -3.97 -6.04
CA GLY A 70 11.21 -3.86 -7.16
C GLY A 70 10.83 -2.81 -8.21
N GLY A 71 9.73 -2.10 -7.99
CA GLY A 71 9.22 -0.96 -8.76
C GLY A 71 8.36 -0.09 -7.85
N GLY A 72 7.66 0.90 -8.43
CA GLY A 72 6.83 1.84 -7.66
C GLY A 72 5.86 1.15 -6.71
N VAL A 73 5.78 1.67 -5.48
CA VAL A 73 4.74 1.30 -4.53
C VAL A 73 3.54 2.17 -4.85
N GLU A 74 2.36 1.59 -5.05
CA GLU A 74 1.17 2.33 -5.46
C GLU A 74 0.22 2.59 -4.29
N THR A 75 0.28 1.75 -3.26
CA THR A 75 -0.68 1.78 -2.14
C THR A 75 -0.06 1.23 -0.86
N ILE A 76 -0.49 1.77 0.28
CA ILE A 76 -0.12 1.33 1.61
C ILE A 76 -1.31 1.41 2.56
N ASP A 77 -1.33 0.53 3.56
CA ASP A 77 -2.30 0.64 4.66
C ASP A 77 -1.72 0.06 5.96
N PHE A 78 -2.29 0.44 7.09
CA PHE A 78 -1.93 -0.10 8.40
C PHE A 78 -2.99 -1.06 8.93
N LEU A 79 -2.51 -2.19 9.44
CA LEU A 79 -3.30 -3.05 10.31
C LEU A 79 -3.44 -2.39 11.70
N PRO A 80 -4.49 -2.74 12.46
CA PRO A 80 -4.71 -2.20 13.82
C PRO A 80 -3.56 -2.45 14.79
N ASP A 81 -2.75 -3.50 14.55
CA ASP A 81 -1.59 -3.84 15.37
C ASP A 81 -0.30 -3.11 14.95
N GLY A 82 -0.39 -2.18 13.99
CA GLY A 82 0.72 -1.36 13.52
C GLY A 82 1.61 -2.01 12.47
N ARG A 83 1.30 -3.23 12.00
CA ARG A 83 1.94 -3.78 10.81
C ARG A 83 1.50 -3.01 9.57
N LEU A 84 2.45 -2.82 8.65
CA LEU A 84 2.21 -2.13 7.39
C LEU A 84 1.90 -3.14 6.29
N VAL A 85 1.00 -2.79 5.39
CA VAL A 85 0.71 -3.50 4.14
C VAL A 85 1.11 -2.58 2.99
N SER A 86 1.69 -3.14 1.92
CA SER A 86 1.99 -2.40 0.70
C SER A 86 1.69 -3.21 -0.55
N GLY A 87 1.29 -2.52 -1.62
CA GLY A 87 1.11 -3.07 -2.96
C GLY A 87 1.82 -2.21 -4.00
N GLY A 88 2.25 -2.80 -5.12
CA GLY A 88 2.94 -2.02 -6.15
C GLY A 88 3.16 -2.71 -7.49
N ARG A 89 4.02 -2.09 -8.31
CA ARG A 89 4.29 -2.45 -9.72
C ARG A 89 4.98 -3.80 -9.90
N ASP A 90 5.54 -4.37 -8.85
CA ASP A 90 6.07 -5.73 -8.90
C ASP A 90 4.98 -6.82 -8.82
N LYS A 91 3.70 -6.41 -8.84
CA LYS A 91 2.51 -7.28 -8.84
C LYS A 91 2.43 -8.15 -7.59
N THR A 92 2.88 -7.60 -6.46
CA THR A 92 2.82 -8.27 -5.17
C THR A 92 2.18 -7.38 -4.10
N VAL A 93 1.60 -8.04 -3.10
CA VAL A 93 1.27 -7.42 -1.81
C VAL A 93 2.23 -7.93 -0.75
N LYS A 94 2.75 -7.05 0.11
CA LYS A 94 3.69 -7.39 1.18
C LYS A 94 3.18 -6.89 2.51
N VAL A 95 3.49 -7.64 3.57
CA VAL A 95 3.21 -7.24 4.96
C VAL A 95 4.53 -7.09 5.69
N TRP A 96 4.67 -6.02 6.45
CA TRP A 96 5.90 -5.60 7.11
C TRP A 96 5.69 -5.50 8.62
N ASP A 97 6.72 -5.90 9.38
CA ASP A 97 6.77 -5.61 10.81
C ASP A 97 7.25 -4.17 11.10
N ALA A 98 7.21 -3.77 12.36
CA ALA A 98 7.64 -2.45 12.80
C ALA A 98 9.15 -2.18 12.57
N ALA A 99 9.95 -3.24 12.38
CA ALA A 99 11.36 -3.11 12.03
C ALA A 99 11.58 -2.91 10.52
N GLY A 100 10.50 -2.94 9.72
CA GLY A 100 10.55 -2.81 8.26
C GLY A 100 11.00 -4.08 7.56
N LYS A 101 10.87 -5.24 8.19
CA LYS A 101 11.15 -6.54 7.57
C LYS A 101 9.85 -7.09 6.97
N ALA A 102 9.94 -7.59 5.73
CA ALA A 102 8.84 -8.31 5.11
C ALA A 102 8.60 -9.62 5.87
N ILE A 103 7.39 -9.78 6.41
CA ILE A 103 6.96 -10.99 7.12
C ILE A 103 6.08 -11.89 6.24
N LYS A 104 5.41 -11.31 5.24
CA LYS A 104 4.59 -12.04 4.25
C LYS A 104 4.71 -11.38 2.88
N THR A 105 4.55 -12.18 1.85
CA THR A 105 4.46 -11.73 0.45
C THR A 105 3.39 -12.57 -0.24
N PHE A 106 2.46 -11.89 -0.91
CA PHE A 106 1.43 -12.47 -1.74
C PHE A 106 1.78 -12.13 -3.20
N PRO A 107 2.39 -13.07 -3.93
CA PRO A 107 2.85 -12.82 -5.29
C PRO A 107 1.76 -13.08 -6.33
N ALA A 108 2.12 -12.86 -7.60
CA ALA A 108 1.38 -13.33 -8.78
C ALA A 108 -0.02 -12.71 -8.94
N PHE A 109 -0.15 -11.41 -8.70
CA PHE A 109 -1.28 -10.66 -9.27
C PHE A 109 -1.10 -10.56 -10.80
N PRO A 110 -2.19 -10.59 -11.58
CA PRO A 110 -2.12 -10.46 -13.04
C PRO A 110 -1.46 -9.14 -13.46
N GLU A 111 -1.85 -8.03 -12.82
CA GLU A 111 -1.29 -6.71 -13.08
C GLU A 111 -0.87 -5.96 -11.81
N ILE A 112 -0.48 -4.69 -11.98
CA ILE A 112 -0.04 -3.79 -10.91
C ILE A 112 -1.12 -3.73 -9.83
N VAL A 113 -0.73 -3.97 -8.58
CA VAL A 113 -1.63 -3.80 -7.43
C VAL A 113 -1.83 -2.31 -7.21
N LEU A 114 -3.07 -1.86 -7.31
CA LEU A 114 -3.47 -0.45 -7.21
C LEU A 114 -3.84 -0.03 -5.81
N GLU A 115 -4.55 -0.89 -5.10
CA GLU A 115 -5.16 -0.56 -3.83
C GLU A 115 -5.06 -1.76 -2.90
N VAL A 116 -4.74 -1.50 -1.64
CA VAL A 116 -4.88 -2.46 -0.55
C VAL A 116 -5.76 -1.86 0.54
N ALA A 117 -6.57 -2.69 1.17
CA ALA A 117 -7.35 -2.31 2.35
C ALA A 117 -7.18 -3.37 3.44
N ALA A 118 -6.71 -2.95 4.61
CA ALA A 118 -6.54 -3.79 5.77
C ALA A 118 -7.86 -3.93 6.54
N SER A 119 -8.20 -5.16 6.92
CA SER A 119 -9.33 -5.42 7.80
C SER A 119 -9.02 -5.03 9.24
N PHE A 120 -10.03 -4.55 9.95
CA PHE A 120 -9.93 -4.21 11.38
C PHE A 120 -9.72 -5.44 12.29
N ASP A 121 -9.85 -6.66 11.75
CA ASP A 121 -9.50 -7.88 12.49
C ASP A 121 -7.98 -8.12 12.59
N GLY A 122 -7.16 -7.34 11.89
CA GLY A 122 -5.69 -7.49 11.89
C GLY A 122 -5.18 -8.72 11.12
N ARG A 123 -6.05 -9.41 10.38
CA ARG A 123 -5.78 -10.70 9.75
C ARG A 123 -6.01 -10.69 8.24
N HIS A 124 -7.04 -9.99 7.78
CA HIS A 124 -7.41 -9.99 6.36
C HIS A 124 -6.98 -8.71 5.64
N ILE A 125 -6.69 -8.86 4.36
CA ILE A 125 -6.39 -7.75 3.44
C ILE A 125 -7.21 -7.98 2.17
N VAL A 126 -7.79 -6.92 1.61
CA VAL A 126 -8.30 -6.94 0.24
C VAL A 126 -7.32 -6.18 -0.64
N ALA A 127 -7.02 -6.71 -1.83
CA ALA A 127 -6.14 -6.07 -2.79
C ALA A 127 -6.74 -6.11 -4.18
N GLY A 128 -6.74 -4.98 -4.89
CA GLY A 128 -7.21 -4.88 -6.26
C GLY A 128 -6.06 -4.52 -7.23
N ASP A 129 -6.06 -5.12 -8.41
CA ASP A 129 -5.06 -4.82 -9.44
C ASP A 129 -5.69 -4.31 -10.75
N TRP A 130 -4.86 -3.77 -11.64
CA TRP A 130 -5.27 -3.16 -12.92
C TRP A 130 -6.05 -4.09 -13.85
N SER A 131 -5.98 -5.42 -13.68
CA SER A 131 -6.78 -6.35 -14.49
C SER A 131 -8.24 -6.40 -14.06
N GLY A 132 -8.61 -5.71 -12.96
CA GLY A 132 -9.94 -5.79 -12.35
C GLY A 132 -10.13 -7.01 -11.45
N GLU A 133 -9.05 -7.73 -11.14
CA GLU A 133 -9.06 -8.80 -10.15
C GLU A 133 -8.91 -8.21 -8.73
N ILE A 134 -9.73 -8.71 -7.81
CA ILE A 134 -9.70 -8.39 -6.39
C ILE A 134 -9.45 -9.67 -5.62
N ARG A 135 -8.45 -9.68 -4.75
CA ARG A 135 -8.10 -10.81 -3.89
C ARG A 135 -8.40 -10.51 -2.44
N LEU A 136 -9.03 -11.45 -1.75
CA LEU A 136 -9.06 -11.52 -0.29
C LEU A 136 -7.87 -12.36 0.17
N LEU A 137 -7.01 -11.78 1.00
CA LEU A 137 -5.79 -12.38 1.49
C LEU A 137 -5.90 -12.62 3.00
N ASP A 138 -5.43 -13.77 3.44
CA ASP A 138 -5.34 -14.15 4.84
C ASP A 138 -3.86 -14.20 5.27
N ILE A 139 -3.50 -13.34 6.23
CA ILE A 139 -2.11 -13.15 6.66
C ILE A 139 -1.57 -14.37 7.43
N GLU A 140 -2.41 -14.99 8.26
CA GLU A 140 -1.99 -16.13 9.10
C GLU A 140 -1.61 -17.33 8.24
N SER A 141 -2.52 -17.76 7.37
CA SER A 141 -2.33 -18.88 6.45
C SER A 141 -1.41 -18.54 5.27
N ALA A 142 -1.16 -17.25 5.02
CA ALA A 142 -0.41 -16.74 3.88
C ALA A 142 -1.01 -17.17 2.53
N LYS A 143 -2.35 -17.13 2.41
CA LYS A 143 -3.07 -17.55 1.21
C LYS A 143 -4.07 -16.51 0.75
N THR A 144 -4.35 -16.54 -0.54
CA THR A 144 -5.56 -15.93 -1.12
C THR A 144 -6.73 -16.85 -0.82
N THR A 145 -7.74 -16.33 -0.11
CA THR A 145 -8.93 -17.08 0.29
C THR A 145 -10.11 -16.89 -0.66
N ALA A 146 -10.13 -15.77 -1.38
CA ALA A 146 -11.09 -15.52 -2.46
C ALA A 146 -10.48 -14.66 -3.56
N VAL A 147 -10.97 -14.86 -4.78
CA VAL A 147 -10.65 -14.05 -5.95
C VAL A 147 -11.98 -13.62 -6.57
N LEU A 148 -12.12 -12.32 -6.82
CA LEU A 148 -13.29 -11.70 -7.42
C LEU A 148 -12.83 -11.00 -8.69
N THR A 149 -13.49 -11.28 -9.82
CA THR A 149 -13.19 -10.63 -11.10
C THR A 149 -14.44 -9.92 -11.59
N ALA A 150 -14.37 -8.60 -11.76
CA ALA A 150 -15.36 -7.90 -12.55
C ALA A 150 -15.09 -8.23 -14.02
N TYR A 151 -16.09 -8.78 -14.73
CA TYR A 151 -16.01 -9.38 -16.08
C TYR A 151 -15.41 -10.79 -16.11
N PRO A 152 -16.24 -11.86 -16.12
CA PRO A 152 -15.76 -13.13 -16.63
C PRO A 152 -15.33 -12.90 -18.07
N GLN A 153 -14.09 -13.27 -18.40
CA GLN A 153 -13.62 -13.27 -19.78
C GLN A 153 -14.67 -13.97 -20.64
N ALA A 154 -15.23 -13.28 -21.63
CA ALA A 154 -16.23 -13.87 -22.51
C ALA A 154 -15.64 -15.18 -23.04
N ALA A 155 -16.33 -16.31 -22.79
CA ALA A 155 -15.91 -17.60 -23.32
C ALA A 155 -15.64 -17.41 -24.81
N ALA A 156 -14.44 -17.80 -25.26
CA ALA A 156 -14.11 -17.77 -26.68
C ALA A 156 -15.26 -18.44 -27.45
N PRO A 157 -15.76 -17.85 -28.55
CA PRO A 157 -16.83 -18.46 -29.31
C PRO A 157 -16.41 -19.89 -29.65
N ALA A 158 -17.29 -20.85 -29.35
CA ALA A 158 -17.05 -22.25 -29.67
C ALA A 158 -16.62 -22.33 -31.14
N ALA A 159 -15.48 -22.99 -31.40
CA ALA A 159 -15.02 -23.21 -32.76
C ALA A 159 -16.17 -23.86 -33.55
N PRO A 160 -16.43 -23.41 -34.80
CA PRO A 160 -17.50 -24.00 -35.59
C PRO A 160 -17.28 -25.51 -35.69
N ALA A 161 -18.35 -26.27 -35.44
CA ALA A 161 -18.34 -27.72 -35.63
C ALA A 161 -17.99 -28.06 -37.09
N PRO A 162 -17.30 -29.19 -37.34
CA PRO A 162 -16.85 -29.58 -38.68
C PRO A 162 -18.00 -29.82 -39.66
#